data_AF-H9BQ35-F1
#
_entry.id   AF-H9BQ35-F1
#
_cell.length_a   1.000
_cell.length_b   1.000
_cell.length_c   1.000
_cell.angle_alpha   90.00
_cell.angle_beta   90.00
_cell.angle_gamma   90.00
#
_symmetry.space_group_name_H-M   'P 1'
#
loop_
_entity.id
_entity.type
_entity.pdbx_description
1 polymer ?
#
loop_
_entity_poly.entity_id
_entity_poly.type
_entity_poly.pdbx_seq_one_letter_code
_entity_poly.pdbx_strand_id
1 'polypeptide(L)'
;MNPYALSILLSSLAVGTITTLSSSHWFLAWLGLEINTLAIIPLMTKMHHPRATESATKYFLTQATASALILFSTITNAWATGEWTIITMNDNTSTLILTIALAIKLGIAPFHLWLPDVMQGLNLATCLILTTWQKLAPMSLMIMTSHQLNTNLLITMAMLS
;
A
#
# COMPACT_ATOMS: atom_id res chain seq x y z
N MET A 1 11.13 -14.05 18.52
CA MET A 1 10.06 -13.08 18.82
C MET A 1 9.05 -13.75 19.74
N ASN A 2 8.61 -13.07 20.80
CA ASN A 2 7.62 -13.59 21.75
C ASN A 2 6.29 -13.92 21.03
N PRO A 3 5.62 -15.06 21.31
CA PRO A 3 4.30 -15.37 20.73
C PRO A 3 3.28 -14.25 20.90
N TYR A 4 3.30 -13.50 22.01
CA TYR A 4 2.41 -12.36 22.21
C TYR A 4 2.70 -11.19 21.26
N ALA A 5 3.98 -10.93 20.96
CA ALA A 5 4.33 -9.91 19.98
C ALA A 5 3.92 -10.34 18.57
N LEU A 6 4.03 -11.64 18.25
CA LEU A 6 3.60 -12.18 16.96
C LEU A 6 2.09 -12.07 16.78
N SER A 7 1.30 -12.40 17.81
CA SER A 7 -0.16 -12.29 17.73
C SER A 7 -0.61 -10.84 17.54
N ILE A 8 0.03 -9.88 18.22
CA ILE A 8 -0.27 -8.45 18.05
C ILE A 8 0.06 -7.97 16.63
N LEU A 9 1.19 -8.40 16.05
CA LEU A 9 1.57 -7.99 14.69
C LEU A 9 0.67 -8.61 13.61
N LEU A 10 0.24 -9.86 13.80
CA LEU A 10 -0.71 -10.50 12.88
C LEU A 10 -2.11 -9.91 13.01
N SER A 11 -2.56 -9.59 14.23
CA SER A 11 -3.85 -8.94 14.42
C SER A 11 -3.84 -7.50 13.90
N SER A 12 -2.74 -6.76 14.03
CA SER A 12 -2.64 -5.42 13.46
C SER A 12 -2.63 -5.42 11.93
N LEU A 13 -2.01 -6.42 11.28
CA LEU A 13 -2.16 -6.65 9.83
C LEU A 13 -3.62 -6.89 9.42
N ALA A 14 -4.37 -7.67 10.21
CA ALA A 14 -5.79 -7.87 9.93
C ALA A 14 -6.59 -6.58 10.13
N VAL A 15 -6.37 -5.86 11.24
CA VAL A 15 -7.04 -4.59 11.53
C VAL A 15 -6.76 -3.54 10.46
N GLY A 16 -5.51 -3.40 10.00
CA GLY A 16 -5.18 -2.48 8.91
C GLY A 16 -5.94 -2.81 7.63
N THR A 17 -5.98 -4.09 7.22
CA THR A 17 -6.81 -4.47 6.05
C THR A 17 -8.30 -4.23 6.26
N ILE A 18 -8.87 -4.62 7.40
CA ILE A 18 -10.31 -4.46 7.67
C ILE A 18 -10.70 -2.98 7.69
N THR A 19 -9.89 -2.12 8.31
CA THR A 19 -10.13 -0.67 8.35
C THR A 19 -10.10 -0.06 6.96
N THR A 20 -9.19 -0.48 6.07
CA THR A 20 -9.23 -0.02 4.67
C THR A 20 -10.48 -0.47 3.93
N LEU A 21 -10.88 -1.74 4.08
CA LEU A 21 -12.01 -2.35 3.37
C LEU A 21 -13.35 -1.78 3.81
N SER A 22 -13.50 -1.37 5.07
CA SER A 22 -14.74 -0.82 5.61
C SER A 22 -14.81 0.71 5.58
N SER A 23 -13.71 1.38 5.21
CA SER A 23 -13.65 2.84 5.21
C SER A 23 -14.48 3.45 4.08
N SER A 24 -15.15 4.56 4.41
CA SER A 24 -15.79 5.46 3.44
C SER A 24 -15.03 6.79 3.28
N HIS A 25 -14.10 7.06 4.19
CA HIS A 25 -13.34 8.31 4.29
C HIS A 25 -11.86 8.06 4.00
N TRP A 26 -11.26 8.89 3.15
CA TRP A 26 -9.88 8.73 2.69
C TRP A 26 -8.85 8.68 3.81
N PHE A 27 -8.98 9.54 4.83
CA PHE A 27 -8.07 9.53 5.98
C PHE A 27 -8.07 8.19 6.74
N LEU A 28 -9.24 7.55 6.88
CA LEU A 28 -9.33 6.26 7.56
C LEU A 28 -8.74 5.13 6.70
N ALA A 29 -8.97 5.18 5.38
CA ALA A 29 -8.31 4.28 4.43
C ALA A 29 -6.77 4.41 4.52
N TRP A 30 -6.25 5.64 4.54
CA TRP A 30 -4.83 5.89 4.67
C TRP A 30 -4.27 5.34 5.99
N LEU A 31 -4.97 5.55 7.10
CA LEU A 31 -4.57 5.03 8.41
C LEU A 31 -4.49 3.50 8.44
N GLY A 32 -5.45 2.81 7.80
CA GLY A 32 -5.40 1.36 7.68
C GLY A 32 -4.21 0.85 6.88
N LEU A 33 -3.83 1.56 5.80
CA LEU A 33 -2.63 1.25 5.02
C LEU A 33 -1.34 1.47 5.83
N GLU A 34 -1.26 2.54 6.63
CA GLU A 34 -0.12 2.81 7.51
C GLU A 34 0.05 1.73 8.57
N ILE A 35 -1.05 1.31 9.22
CA ILE A 35 -1.04 0.20 10.18
C ILE A 35 -0.46 -1.06 9.54
N ASN A 36 -0.86 -1.38 8.30
CA ASN A 36 -0.33 -2.54 7.57
C ASN A 36 1.18 -2.45 7.32
N THR A 37 1.68 -1.26 6.95
CA THR A 37 3.11 -1.07 6.69
C THR A 37 3.94 -1.15 7.97
N LEU A 38 3.48 -0.56 9.07
CA LEU A 38 4.19 -0.60 10.35
C LEU A 38 4.16 -2.02 10.96
N ALA A 39 3.06 -2.75 10.79
CA ALA A 39 2.91 -4.11 11.31
C ALA A 39 3.82 -5.14 10.63
N ILE A 40 4.11 -4.99 9.33
CA ILE A 40 4.93 -5.98 8.61
C ILE A 40 6.45 -5.80 8.81
N ILE A 41 6.92 -4.58 9.13
CA ILE A 41 8.36 -4.30 9.26
C ILE A 41 9.03 -5.19 10.33
N PRO A 42 8.50 -5.34 11.56
CA PRO A 42 9.09 -6.23 12.55
C PRO A 42 9.09 -7.71 12.13
N LEU A 43 8.12 -8.12 11.29
CA LEU A 43 8.08 -9.48 10.72
C LEU A 43 9.21 -9.66 9.71
N MET A 44 9.51 -8.63 8.90
CA MET A 44 10.60 -8.64 7.92
C MET A 44 11.98 -8.73 8.58
N THR A 45 12.20 -7.97 9.66
CA THR A 45 13.49 -7.94 10.37
C THR A 45 13.64 -9.03 11.43
N LYS A 46 12.79 -10.07 11.40
CA LYS A 46 12.83 -11.17 12.38
C LYS A 46 14.16 -11.92 12.35
N MET A 47 14.72 -12.13 11.16
CA MET A 47 16.08 -12.60 11.01
C MET A 47 16.98 -11.39 11.09
N HIS A 48 17.81 -11.28 12.13
CA HIS A 48 18.77 -10.19 12.32
C HIS A 48 19.96 -10.29 11.34
N HIS A 49 19.68 -10.48 10.06
CA HIS A 49 20.65 -10.58 8.97
C HIS A 49 20.65 -9.27 8.17
N PRO A 50 21.82 -8.77 7.70
CA PRO A 50 21.91 -7.50 6.97
C PRO A 50 20.98 -7.43 5.74
N ARG A 51 20.78 -8.56 5.06
CA ARG A 51 19.86 -8.63 3.90
C ARG A 51 18.39 -8.44 4.29
N ALA A 52 17.99 -8.91 5.47
CA ALA A 52 16.62 -8.70 5.97
C ALA A 52 16.42 -7.22 6.34
N THR A 53 17.43 -6.57 6.93
CA THR A 53 17.38 -5.12 7.22
C THR A 53 17.36 -4.27 5.94
N GLU A 54 18.10 -4.66 4.90
CA GLU A 54 18.03 -4.01 3.58
C GLU A 54 16.63 -4.17 2.96
N SER A 55 16.05 -5.38 3.01
CA SER A 55 14.70 -5.61 2.49
C SER A 55 13.64 -4.79 3.23
N ALA A 56 13.73 -4.69 4.57
CA ALA A 56 12.79 -3.92 5.37
C ALA A 56 12.92 -2.41 5.11
N THR A 57 14.13 -1.90 4.93
CA THR A 57 14.36 -0.48 4.61
C THR A 57 13.89 -0.12 3.20
N LYS A 58 14.17 -0.96 2.19
CA LYS A 58 13.62 -0.80 0.84
C LYS A 58 12.10 -0.79 0.85
N TYR A 59 11.47 -1.76 1.54
CA TYR A 59 10.02 -1.81 1.68
C TYR A 59 9.45 -0.58 2.38
N PHE A 60 10.05 -0.15 3.50
CA PHE A 60 9.57 1.00 4.24
C PHE A 60 9.61 2.28 3.39
N LEU A 61 10.73 2.55 2.72
CA LEU A 61 10.88 3.76 1.89
C LEU A 61 9.91 3.76 0.70
N THR A 62 9.71 2.63 0.03
CA THR A 62 8.79 2.56 -1.11
C THR A 62 7.33 2.69 -0.67
N GLN A 63 6.98 2.11 0.47
CA GLN A 63 5.61 2.15 0.98
C GLN A 63 5.26 3.47 1.65
N ALA A 64 6.22 4.13 2.30
CA ALA A 64 6.06 5.46 2.89
C ALA A 64 5.94 6.54 1.81
N THR A 65 6.70 6.43 0.71
CA THR A 65 6.52 7.33 -0.43
C THR A 65 5.16 7.13 -1.08
N ALA A 66 4.72 5.87 -1.26
CA ALA A 66 3.39 5.59 -1.76
C ALA A 66 2.27 6.09 -0.83
N SER A 67 2.40 5.94 0.49
CA SER A 67 1.38 6.43 1.43
C SER A 67 1.34 7.95 1.50
N ALA A 68 2.50 8.63 1.39
CA ALA A 68 2.56 10.08 1.26
C ALA A 68 1.87 10.57 -0.02
N LEU A 69 2.05 9.88 -1.15
CA LEU A 69 1.35 10.20 -2.41
C LEU A 69 -0.15 9.98 -2.32
N ILE A 70 -0.62 8.91 -1.64
CA ILE A 70 -2.05 8.71 -1.37
C ILE A 70 -2.59 9.92 -0.58
N LEU A 71 -1.96 10.27 0.54
CA LEU A 71 -2.42 11.38 1.36
C LEU A 71 -2.40 12.70 0.57
N PHE A 72 -1.34 12.95 -0.20
CA PHE A 72 -1.24 14.11 -1.08
C PHE A 72 -2.39 14.18 -2.09
N SER A 73 -2.70 13.07 -2.78
CA SER A 73 -3.83 13.02 -3.72
C SER A 73 -5.17 13.32 -3.04
N THR A 74 -5.36 12.84 -1.81
CA THR A 74 -6.61 13.07 -1.07
C THR A 74 -6.74 14.50 -0.59
N ILE A 75 -5.63 15.15 -0.22
CA ILE A 75 -5.61 16.57 0.12
C ILE A 75 -5.90 17.42 -1.12
N THR A 76 -5.31 17.11 -2.27
CA THR A 76 -5.56 17.90 -3.49
C THR A 76 -7.02 17.77 -3.94
N ASN A 77 -7.61 16.57 -3.83
CA ASN A 77 -9.03 16.39 -4.08
C ASN A 77 -9.89 17.18 -3.09
N ALA A 78 -9.64 17.04 -1.78
CA ALA A 78 -10.39 17.73 -0.75
C ALA A 78 -10.24 19.27 -0.86
N TRP A 79 -9.10 19.76 -1.32
CA TRP A 79 -8.90 21.18 -1.60
C TRP A 79 -9.74 21.67 -2.78
N ALA A 80 -9.94 20.83 -3.80
CA ALA A 80 -10.75 21.17 -4.97
C ALA A 80 -12.26 20.99 -4.76
N THR A 81 -12.69 19.93 -4.09
CA THR A 81 -14.11 19.55 -3.94
C THR A 81 -14.69 19.81 -2.56
N GLY A 82 -13.85 19.96 -1.53
CA GLY A 82 -14.27 20.05 -0.13
C GLY A 82 -14.64 18.71 0.51
N GLU A 83 -14.53 17.59 -0.23
CA GLU A 83 -14.95 16.27 0.24
C GLU A 83 -13.79 15.29 0.44
N TRP A 84 -13.96 14.43 1.44
CA TRP A 84 -13.00 13.37 1.80
C TRP A 84 -13.52 11.96 1.54
N THR A 85 -14.65 11.83 0.86
CA THR A 85 -15.24 10.51 0.60
C THR A 85 -14.46 9.78 -0.50
N ILE A 86 -14.36 8.45 -0.37
CA ILE A 86 -13.62 7.62 -1.34
C ILE A 86 -14.27 7.66 -2.73
N ILE A 87 -15.59 7.81 -2.77
CA ILE A 87 -16.40 7.71 -4.00
C ILE A 87 -16.36 9.01 -4.82
N THR A 88 -15.88 10.14 -4.26
CA THR A 88 -15.91 11.46 -4.93
C THR A 88 -14.51 11.99 -5.26
N MET A 89 -13.70 11.18 -5.94
CA MET A 89 -12.43 11.60 -6.55
C MET A 89 -12.65 12.13 -7.97
N ASN A 90 -12.81 13.45 -8.11
CA ASN A 90 -13.19 14.08 -9.39
C ASN A 90 -12.07 14.91 -10.02
N ASP A 91 -11.07 15.34 -9.25
CA ASP A 91 -9.95 16.09 -9.82
C ASP A 91 -9.01 15.17 -10.64
N ASN A 92 -8.67 15.58 -11.85
CA ASN A 92 -7.86 14.76 -12.76
C ASN A 92 -6.41 14.62 -12.27
N THR A 93 -5.90 15.60 -11.53
CA THR A 93 -4.54 15.53 -10.99
C THR A 93 -4.47 14.58 -9.79
N SER A 94 -5.48 14.63 -8.91
CA SER A 94 -5.58 13.73 -7.76
C SER A 94 -5.72 12.27 -8.18
N THR A 95 -6.57 11.95 -9.17
CA THR A 95 -6.75 10.57 -9.65
C THR A 95 -5.50 10.01 -10.33
N LEU A 96 -4.74 10.86 -11.04
CA LEU A 96 -3.44 10.48 -11.62
C LEU A 96 -2.41 10.17 -10.51
N ILE A 97 -2.33 11.00 -9.47
CA ILE A 97 -1.40 10.75 -8.36
C ILE A 97 -1.82 9.49 -7.58
N LEU A 98 -3.13 9.32 -7.34
CA LEU A 98 -3.68 8.16 -6.63
C LEU A 98 -3.39 6.86 -7.37
N THR A 99 -3.60 6.82 -8.70
CA THR A 99 -3.28 5.64 -9.53
C THR A 99 -1.80 5.26 -9.44
N ILE A 100 -0.90 6.23 -9.53
CA ILE A 100 0.56 6.00 -9.36
C ILE A 100 0.85 5.46 -7.96
N ALA A 101 0.27 6.07 -6.92
CA ALA A 101 0.51 5.69 -5.54
C ALA A 101 0.06 4.25 -5.24
N LEU A 102 -1.13 3.86 -5.71
CA LEU A 102 -1.64 2.49 -5.59
C LEU A 102 -0.80 1.51 -6.42
N ALA A 103 -0.33 1.89 -7.60
CA ALA A 103 0.58 1.08 -8.42
C ALA A 103 1.91 0.82 -7.71
N ILE A 104 2.49 1.80 -7.01
CA ILE A 104 3.70 1.62 -6.19
C ILE A 104 3.42 0.64 -5.04
N LYS A 105 2.30 0.81 -4.30
CA LYS A 105 1.93 -0.11 -3.20
C LYS A 105 1.77 -1.56 -3.69
N LEU A 106 1.14 -1.75 -4.85
CA LEU A 106 0.94 -3.05 -5.48
C LEU A 106 2.18 -3.57 -6.22
N GLY A 107 3.20 -2.75 -6.48
CA GLY A 107 4.37 -3.14 -7.24
C GLY A 107 4.05 -3.49 -8.71
N ILE A 108 3.13 -2.74 -9.32
CA ILE A 108 2.77 -2.88 -10.75
C ILE A 108 3.87 -2.22 -11.60
N ALA A 109 4.14 -2.73 -12.80
CA ALA A 109 5.08 -2.09 -13.73
C ALA A 109 4.65 -0.64 -14.03
N PRO A 110 5.59 0.33 -14.07
CA PRO A 110 7.05 0.22 -13.99
C PRO A 110 7.64 0.19 -12.55
N PHE A 111 6.80 0.23 -11.50
CA PHE A 111 7.20 0.33 -10.09
C PHE A 111 7.43 -1.03 -9.40
N HIS A 112 7.68 -2.10 -10.16
CA HIS A 112 7.79 -3.46 -9.63
C HIS A 112 9.17 -3.79 -9.02
N LEU A 113 10.20 -2.99 -9.31
CA LEU A 113 11.61 -3.31 -8.99
C LEU A 113 11.90 -3.52 -7.50
N TRP A 114 11.10 -2.93 -6.60
CA TRP A 114 11.29 -3.15 -5.17
C TRP A 114 10.87 -4.56 -4.73
N LEU A 115 9.95 -5.21 -5.43
CA LEU A 115 9.34 -6.47 -4.98
C LEU A 115 10.33 -7.65 -5.02
N PRO A 116 11.06 -7.94 -6.13
CA PRO A 116 11.99 -9.07 -6.18
C PRO A 116 13.13 -8.95 -5.15
N ASP A 117 13.70 -7.75 -5.04
CA ASP A 117 14.78 -7.43 -4.10
C ASP A 117 14.36 -7.65 -2.65
N VAL A 118 13.15 -7.17 -2.29
CA VAL A 118 12.62 -7.34 -0.93
C VAL A 118 12.35 -8.82 -0.66
N MET A 119 11.73 -9.54 -1.60
CA MET A 119 11.43 -10.97 -1.42
C MET A 119 12.69 -11.82 -1.19
N GLN A 120 13.81 -11.48 -1.83
CA GLN A 120 15.05 -12.24 -1.68
C GLN A 120 15.67 -12.14 -0.27
N GLY A 121 15.41 -11.04 0.45
CA GLY A 121 15.91 -10.82 1.81
C GLY A 121 15.05 -11.45 2.92
N LEU A 122 13.89 -12.02 2.58
CA LEU A 122 12.86 -12.44 3.50
C LEU A 122 12.69 -13.96 3.57
N ASN A 123 12.08 -14.45 4.65
CA ASN A 123 11.68 -15.85 4.76
C ASN A 123 10.42 -16.15 3.94
N LEU A 124 10.23 -17.42 3.57
CA LEU A 124 9.08 -17.85 2.78
C LEU A 124 7.72 -17.43 3.38
N ALA A 125 7.54 -17.57 4.69
CA ALA A 125 6.31 -17.17 5.37
C ALA A 125 6.04 -15.65 5.27
N THR A 126 7.06 -14.81 5.42
CA THR A 126 6.94 -13.35 5.27
C THR A 126 6.74 -12.96 3.80
N CYS A 127 7.36 -13.66 2.86
CA CYS A 127 7.12 -13.49 1.44
C CYS A 127 5.67 -13.79 1.08
N LEU A 128 5.09 -14.88 1.61
CA LEU A 128 3.69 -15.22 1.40
C LEU A 128 2.77 -14.08 1.85
N ILE A 129 2.99 -13.53 3.05
CA ILE A 129 2.21 -12.39 3.58
C ILE A 129 2.37 -11.15 2.68
N LEU A 130 3.59 -10.88 2.21
CA LEU A 130 3.87 -9.74 1.33
C LEU A 130 3.20 -9.86 -0.05
N THR A 131 3.18 -11.06 -0.63
CA THR A 131 2.62 -11.26 -1.98
C THR A 131 1.11 -11.45 -1.97
N THR A 132 0.50 -11.85 -0.85
CA THR A 132 -0.95 -12.09 -0.76
C THR A 132 -1.65 -11.02 0.07
N TRP A 133 -1.39 -10.99 1.39
CA TRP A 133 -2.12 -10.17 2.34
C TRP A 133 -1.96 -8.67 2.09
N GLN A 134 -0.72 -8.23 1.83
CA GLN A 134 -0.42 -6.81 1.58
C GLN A 134 -1.02 -6.27 0.27
N LYS A 135 -1.50 -7.14 -0.63
CA LYS A 135 -2.17 -6.72 -1.87
C LYS A 135 -3.66 -6.45 -1.69
N LEU A 136 -4.30 -7.02 -0.66
CA LEU A 136 -5.75 -6.94 -0.49
C LEU A 136 -6.25 -5.50 -0.31
N ALA A 137 -5.65 -4.75 0.62
CA ALA A 137 -6.08 -3.38 0.93
C ALA A 137 -5.85 -2.37 -0.21
N PRO A 138 -4.69 -2.33 -0.88
CA PRO A 138 -4.53 -1.48 -2.06
C PRO A 138 -5.44 -1.90 -3.23
N MET A 139 -5.68 -3.20 -3.42
CA MET A 139 -6.56 -3.70 -4.47
C MET A 139 -8.03 -3.30 -4.21
N SER A 140 -8.50 -3.34 -2.96
CA SER A 140 -9.85 -2.90 -2.63
C SER A 140 -10.04 -1.41 -2.91
N LEU A 141 -9.05 -0.57 -2.62
CA LEU A 141 -9.10 0.85 -2.97
C LEU A 141 -9.16 1.06 -4.48
N MET A 142 -8.34 0.35 -5.26
CA MET A 142 -8.42 0.39 -6.73
C MET A 142 -9.81 0.02 -7.25
N ILE A 143 -10.46 -0.99 -6.66
CA ILE A 143 -11.81 -1.41 -7.04
C ILE A 143 -12.84 -0.34 -6.68
N MET A 144 -12.78 0.19 -5.46
CA MET A 144 -13.69 1.24 -4.98
C MET A 144 -13.62 2.52 -5.83
N THR A 145 -12.43 2.88 -6.30
CA THR A 145 -12.21 4.08 -7.13
C THR A 145 -12.15 3.77 -8.63
N SER A 146 -12.47 2.55 -9.07
CA SER A 146 -12.21 2.07 -10.44
C SER A 146 -12.79 2.97 -11.54
N HIS A 147 -13.96 3.58 -11.31
CA HIS A 147 -14.60 4.50 -12.25
C HIS A 147 -13.88 5.84 -12.42
N GLN A 148 -13.02 6.21 -11.47
CA GLN A 148 -12.35 7.52 -11.40
C GLN A 148 -10.86 7.45 -11.71
N LEU A 149 -10.28 6.24 -11.75
CA LEU A 149 -8.87 6.07 -12.07
C LEU A 149 -8.58 6.44 -13.52
N ASN A 150 -7.40 7.00 -13.76
CA ASN A 150 -6.95 7.39 -15.09
C ASN A 150 -6.73 6.14 -15.98
N THR A 151 -7.64 5.93 -16.93
CA THR A 151 -7.64 4.77 -17.84
C THR A 151 -6.43 4.75 -18.76
N ASN A 152 -6.01 5.90 -19.29
CA ASN A 152 -4.84 6.00 -20.15
C ASN A 152 -3.58 5.53 -19.42
N LEU A 153 -3.40 5.96 -18.16
CA LEU A 153 -2.28 5.54 -17.34
C LEU A 153 -2.32 4.03 -17.05
N LEU A 154 -3.49 3.49 -16.69
CA LEU A 154 -3.65 2.04 -16.46
C LEU A 154 -3.32 1.21 -17.70
N ILE A 155 -3.74 1.65 -18.89
CA ILE A 155 -3.41 0.99 -20.16
C ILE A 155 -1.91 1.07 -20.42
N THR A 156 -1.26 2.22 -20.19
CA THR A 156 0.19 2.33 -20.37
C THR A 156 0.96 1.41 -19.42
N MET A 157 0.52 1.27 -18.16
CA MET A 157 1.13 0.30 -17.23
C MET A 157 0.94 -1.14 -17.71
N ALA A 158 -0.25 -1.48 -18.21
CA ALA A 158 -0.54 -2.82 -18.73
C ALA A 158 0.30 -3.17 -19.97
N MET A 159 0.63 -2.20 -20.81
CA MET A 159 1.49 -2.42 -21.98
C MET A 159 2.98 -2.55 -21.59
N LEU A 160 3.38 -2.07 -20.40
CA LEU A 160 4.75 -2.15 -19.89
C LEU A 160 5.02 -3.42 -19.07
N SER A 161 3.98 -4.14 -18.64
CA SER A 161 4.07 -5.37 -17.84
C SER A 161 4.15 -6.62 -18.71
#